data_AF-A0A832Y0A1-F1
#
_entry.id   AF-A0A832Y0A1-F1
#
_cell.length_a   1.000
_cell.length_b   1.000
_cell.length_c   1.000
_cell.angle_alpha   90.00
_cell.angle_beta   90.00
_cell.angle_gamma   90.00
#
_symmetry.space_group_name_H-M   'P 1'
#
loop_
_entity.id
_entity.type
_entity.pdbx_description
1 polymer ?
#
loop_
_entity_poly.entity_id
_entity_poly.type
_entity_poly.pdbx_seq_one_letter_code
_entity_poly.pdbx_strand_id
1 'polypeptide(L)'
;MRIPIIVVIGVVLAIVGVIGLTVIFPNFMATNGQDFVNQIDTSSGLEKYQDYEVGDTVTIIDTIARMEFSDGQTQIWLDTIGKSPSDPPFRFGS
;
A
#
# COMPACT_ATOMS: atom_id res chain seq x y z
N MET A 1 -27.55 -27.49 -6.18
CA MET A 1 -27.06 -27.35 -4.79
C MET A 1 -27.76 -26.15 -4.16
N ARG A 2 -28.43 -26.29 -3.00
CA ARG A 2 -29.09 -25.17 -2.33
C ARG A 2 -28.09 -24.49 -1.38
N ILE A 3 -27.89 -23.18 -1.52
CA ILE A 3 -27.02 -22.40 -0.64
C ILE A 3 -27.82 -22.01 0.62
N PRO A 4 -27.31 -22.26 1.84
CA PRO A 4 -28.00 -21.86 3.07
C PRO A 4 -28.12 -20.33 3.17
N ILE A 5 -29.28 -19.84 3.61
CA ILE A 5 -29.55 -18.39 3.71
C ILE A 5 -28.57 -17.67 4.65
N ILE A 6 -28.08 -18.35 5.69
CA ILE A 6 -27.10 -17.79 6.62
C ILE A 6 -25.75 -17.49 5.95
N VAL A 7 -25.37 -18.30 4.95
CA VAL A 7 -24.16 -18.07 4.15
C VAL A 7 -24.34 -16.82 3.28
N VAL A 8 -25.52 -16.64 2.70
CA VAL A 8 -25.85 -15.44 1.90
C VAL A 8 -25.78 -14.18 2.76
N ILE A 9 -26.37 -14.21 3.96
CA ILE A 9 -26.32 -13.08 4.90
C ILE A 9 -24.88 -12.77 5.30
N GLY A 10 -24.09 -13.80 5.63
CA GLY A 10 -22.68 -13.63 6.00
C GLY A 10 -21.85 -12.97 4.89
N VAL A 11 -22.04 -13.37 3.63
CA VAL A 11 -21.36 -12.77 2.47
C VAL A 11 -21.76 -11.30 2.30
N VAL A 12 -23.05 -10.98 2.41
CA VAL A 12 -23.53 -9.60 2.28
C VAL A 12 -22.93 -8.72 3.38
N LEU A 13 -22.92 -9.17 4.64
CA LEU A 13 -22.32 -8.43 5.75
C LEU A 13 -20.80 -8.23 5.58
N ALA A 14 -20.09 -9.24 5.05
CA ALA A 14 -18.67 -9.10 4.75
C ALA A 14 -18.40 -8.04 3.68
N ILE A 15 -19.18 -8.01 2.60
CA ILE A 15 -19.07 -6.99 1.54
C ILE A 15 -19.36 -5.61 2.10
N VAL A 16 -20.43 -5.45 2.89
CA VAL A 16 -20.76 -4.17 3.53
C VAL A 16 -19.66 -3.72 4.49
N GLY A 17 -19.06 -4.64 5.23
CA GLY A 17 -17.92 -4.35 6.11
C GLY A 17 -16.70 -3.84 5.34
N VAL A 18 -16.34 -4.49 4.23
CA VAL A 18 -15.23 -4.06 3.37
C VAL A 18 -15.50 -2.69 2.76
N ILE A 19 -16.72 -2.44 2.25
CA ILE A 19 -17.10 -1.13 1.71
C ILE A 19 -17.08 -0.06 2.80
N GLY A 20 -17.57 -0.38 4.00
CA GLY A 20 -17.54 0.55 5.14
C GLY A 20 -16.11 0.94 5.51
N LEU A 21 -15.18 -0.03 5.52
CA LEU A 21 -13.76 0.23 5.77
C LEU A 21 -13.16 1.17 4.72
N THR A 22 -13.42 0.95 3.43
CA THR A 22 -12.86 1.79 2.36
C THR A 22 -13.47 3.19 2.28
N VAL A 23 -14.73 3.36 2.71
CA VAL A 23 -15.38 4.68 2.76
C VAL A 23 -14.92 5.49 3.97
N ILE A 24 -14.75 4.85 5.13
CA ILE A 24 -14.33 5.54 6.37
C ILE A 24 -12.82 5.82 6.36
N PHE A 25 -12.03 4.90 5.81
CA PHE A 25 -10.57 5.00 5.73
C PHE A 25 -10.11 4.88 4.27
N PRO A 26 -10.29 5.94 3.45
CA PRO A 26 -10.00 5.90 2.03
C PRO A 26 -8.52 5.61 1.70
N ASN A 27 -7.61 5.87 2.65
CA ASN A 27 -6.18 5.64 2.49
C ASN A 27 -5.69 4.32 3.10
N PHE A 28 -6.57 3.55 3.76
CA PHE A 28 -6.20 2.28 4.42
C PHE A 28 -5.63 1.24 3.45
N MET A 29 -5.99 1.33 2.17
CA MET A 29 -5.50 0.43 1.13
C MET A 29 -5.16 1.20 -0.12
N ALA A 30 -3.87 1.29 -0.46
CA ALA A 30 -3.43 1.69 -1.78
C ALA A 30 -3.60 0.50 -2.74
N THR A 31 -4.40 0.68 -3.80
CA THR A 31 -4.68 -0.39 -4.77
C THR A 31 -3.68 -0.44 -5.93
N ASN A 32 -2.82 0.58 -6.04
CA ASN A 32 -1.70 0.65 -6.97
C ASN A 32 -0.56 1.48 -6.37
N GLY A 33 0.64 1.39 -6.97
CA GLY A 33 1.84 2.06 -6.49
C GLY A 33 1.75 3.59 -6.52
N GLN A 34 1.03 4.18 -7.48
CA GLN A 34 0.86 5.63 -7.53
C GLN A 34 0.01 6.13 -6.36
N ASP A 35 -1.07 5.44 -6.01
CA ASP A 35 -1.88 5.76 -4.84
C ASP A 35 -1.08 5.66 -3.54
N PHE A 36 -0.19 4.67 -3.46
CA PHE A 36 0.73 4.52 -2.33
C PHE A 36 1.72 5.68 -2.23
N VAL A 37 2.35 6.07 -3.35
CA VAL A 37 3.26 7.23 -3.42
C VAL A 37 2.54 8.53 -3.07
N ASN A 38 1.28 8.69 -3.48
CA ASN A 38 0.48 9.87 -3.18
C ASN A 38 0.17 10.06 -1.69
N GLN A 39 0.31 9.01 -0.85
CA GLN A 39 0.16 9.11 0.60
C GLN A 39 1.42 9.63 1.31
N ILE A 40 2.55 9.76 0.59
CA ILE A 40 3.81 10.23 1.17
C ILE A 40 3.72 11.73 1.43
N ASP A 41 3.73 12.08 2.72
CA ASP A 41 3.96 13.44 3.19
C ASP A 41 5.47 13.70 3.25
N THR A 42 5.95 14.61 2.41
CA THR A 42 7.35 15.05 2.34
C THR A 42 7.59 16.40 3.04
N SER A 43 6.57 17.01 3.65
CA SER A 43 6.63 18.36 4.22
C SER A 43 7.67 18.52 5.33
N SER A 44 8.02 17.42 6.01
CA SER A 44 9.00 17.40 7.10
C SER A 44 10.45 17.13 6.65
N GLY A 45 10.70 16.98 5.35
CA GLY A 45 11.99 16.54 4.81
C GLY A 45 12.26 15.04 4.98
N LEU A 46 11.33 14.32 5.61
CA LEU A 46 11.28 12.86 5.72
C LEU A 46 9.98 12.38 5.06
N GLU A 47 10.05 11.27 4.34
CA GLU A 47 8.88 10.59 3.78
C GLU A 47 8.08 9.97 4.93
N LYS A 48 6.87 10.49 5.19
CA LYS A 48 5.95 9.97 6.20
C LYS A 48 4.66 9.52 5.55
N TYR A 49 4.12 8.41 6.00
CA TYR A 49 2.77 8.00 5.64
C TYR A 49 1.86 8.33 6.83
N GLN A 50 0.92 9.25 6.65
CA GLN A 50 0.12 9.83 7.74
C GLN A 50 -0.71 8.78 8.51
N ASP A 51 -1.08 7.69 7.84
CA ASP A 51 -1.96 6.64 8.39
C ASP A 51 -1.20 5.46 9.03
N TYR A 52 0.15 5.53 9.14
CA TYR A 52 0.97 4.44 9.67
C TYR A 52 1.88 4.94 10.80
N GLU A 53 1.90 4.21 11.91
CA GLU A 53 2.74 4.47 13.07
C GLU A 53 3.90 3.46 13.20
N VAL A 54 4.88 3.81 14.04
CA VAL A 54 6.00 2.90 14.34
C VAL A 54 5.47 1.65 15.05
N GLY A 55 5.72 0.49 14.44
CA GLY A 55 5.27 -0.81 14.96
C GLY A 55 4.11 -1.42 14.16
N ASP A 56 3.50 -0.66 13.25
CA ASP A 56 2.46 -1.18 12.37
C ASP A 56 3.02 -2.21 11.38
N THR A 57 2.19 -3.21 11.07
CA THR A 57 2.50 -4.18 10.02
C THR A 57 1.96 -3.67 8.70
N VAL A 58 2.86 -3.32 7.79
CA VAL A 58 2.52 -2.95 6.41
C VAL A 58 2.91 -4.09 5.48
N THR A 59 1.96 -4.55 4.66
CA THR A 59 2.21 -5.58 3.63
C THR A 59 2.07 -4.96 2.26
N ILE A 60 3.14 -5.01 1.47
CA ILE A 60 3.16 -4.55 0.08
C ILE A 60 3.30 -5.78 -0.83
N ILE A 61 2.37 -5.94 -1.77
CA ILE A 61 2.38 -7.05 -2.74
C ILE A 61 2.55 -6.44 -4.13
N ASP A 62 3.77 -6.52 -4.67
CA ASP A 62 4.10 -6.04 -6.01
C ASP A 62 5.30 -6.82 -6.59
N THR A 63 5.56 -6.65 -7.88
CA THR A 63 6.75 -7.13 -8.57
C THR A 63 7.87 -6.10 -8.45
N ILE A 64 9.09 -6.55 -8.15
CA ILE A 64 10.27 -5.69 -8.17
C ILE A 64 10.61 -5.34 -9.63
N ALA A 65 10.58 -4.06 -9.97
CA ALA A 65 10.96 -3.56 -11.28
C ALA A 65 12.48 -3.36 -11.41
N ARG A 66 13.11 -2.86 -10.33
CA ARG A 66 14.53 -2.52 -10.29
C ARG A 66 15.04 -2.54 -8.85
N MET A 67 16.30 -2.91 -8.67
CA MET A 67 17.00 -2.82 -7.39
C MET A 67 18.41 -2.29 -7.63
N GLU A 68 18.81 -1.28 -6.86
CA GLU A 68 20.12 -0.65 -6.96
C GLU A 68 20.69 -0.39 -5.56
N PHE A 69 22.01 -0.29 -5.46
CA PHE A 69 22.68 0.16 -4.24
C PHE A 69 23.38 1.49 -4.53
N SER A 70 22.97 2.55 -3.84
CA SER A 70 23.56 3.88 -3.96
C SER A 70 23.51 4.60 -2.62
N ASP A 71 24.52 5.42 -2.34
CA ASP A 71 24.61 6.26 -1.14
C ASP A 71 24.49 5.48 0.18
N GLY A 72 25.02 4.25 0.21
CA GLY A 72 24.99 3.38 1.40
C GLY A 72 23.62 2.75 1.68
N GLN A 73 22.66 2.88 0.75
CA GLN A 73 21.30 2.38 0.89
C GLN A 73 20.91 1.46 -0.26
N THR A 74 20.11 0.46 0.04
CA THR A 74 19.44 -0.35 -0.98
C THR A 74 18.18 0.38 -1.43
N GLN A 75 18.03 0.57 -2.73
CA GLN A 75 16.91 1.24 -3.35
C GLN A 75 16.12 0.23 -4.18
N ILE A 76 14.80 0.14 -3.98
CA ILE A 76 13.91 -0.81 -4.65
C ILE A 76 12.78 -0.04 -5.32
N TRP A 77 12.55 -0.31 -6.61
CA TRP A 77 11.39 0.18 -7.36
C TRP A 77 10.43 -0.98 -7.60
N LEU A 78 9.14 -0.69 -7.45
CA LEU A 78 8.06 -1.64 -7.71
C LEU A 78 7.40 -1.36 -9.07
N ASP A 79 6.90 -2.41 -9.72
CA ASP A 79 6.36 -2.35 -11.08
C ASP A 79 5.20 -1.36 -11.22
N THR A 80 4.39 -1.20 -10.16
CA THR A 80 3.25 -0.28 -10.17
C THR A 80 3.59 1.17 -9.80
N ILE A 81 4.80 1.47 -9.32
CA ILE A 81 5.28 2.84 -9.12
C ILE A 81 5.82 3.39 -10.45
N GLY A 82 6.59 2.58 -11.17
CA GLY A 82 7.15 2.95 -12.48
C GLY A 82 8.59 2.47 -12.68
N LYS A 83 9.10 2.69 -13.90
CA LYS A 83 10.42 2.23 -14.39
C LYS A 83 11.33 3.38 -14.85
N SER A 84 10.88 4.61 -14.72
CA SER A 84 11.63 5.80 -15.09
C SER A 84 12.77 6.07 -14.10
N PRO A 85 13.88 6.68 -14.55
CA PRO A 85 14.89 7.22 -13.64
C PRO A 85 14.35 8.27 -12.65
N SER A 86 13.23 8.92 -12.98
CA SER A 86 12.59 9.92 -12.12
C SER A 86 11.68 9.33 -11.03
N ASP A 87 11.38 8.03 -11.09
CA ASP A 87 10.40 7.43 -10.18
C ASP A 87 11.01 7.21 -8.79
N PRO A 88 10.24 7.42 -7.70
CA PRO A 88 10.75 7.31 -6.35
C PRO A 88 11.02 5.84 -5.95
N PRO A 89 12.18 5.52 -5.34
CA PRO A 89 12.46 4.20 -4.76
C PRO A 89 12.01 4.09 -3.30
N PHE A 90 11.74 2.86 -2.87
CA PHE A 90 11.84 2.50 -1.45
C PHE A 90 13.30 2.42 -1.03
N ARG A 91 13.67 3.11 0.04
CA ARG A 91 15.03 3.16 0.56
C ARG A 91 15.15 2.34 1.84
N PHE A 92 16.09 1.41 1.85
CA PHE A 92 16.42 0.59 3.01
C PHE A 92 17.86 0.89 3.43
N GLY A 93 18.03 1.43 4.64
CA GLY A 93 19.31 1.65 5.29
C GLY A 93 19.49 0.72 6.50
N SER A 94 20.74 0.41 6.82
CA SER A 94 21.14 -0.28 8.07
C SER A 94 21.44 0.70 9.19
#